data_AF-A0A0Q8L9G1-F1
#
_entry.id   AF-A0A0Q8L9G1-F1
#
_cell.length_a   1.000
_cell.length_b   1.000
_cell.length_c   1.000
_cell.angle_alpha   90.00
_cell.angle_beta   90.00
_cell.angle_gamma   90.00
#
_symmetry.space_group_name_H-M   'P 1'
#
loop_
_entity.id
_entity.type
_entity.pdbx_description
1 polymer ?
#
loop_
_entity_poly.entity_id
_entity_poly.type
_entity_poly.pdbx_seq_one_letter_code
_entity_poly.pdbx_strand_id
1 'polypeptide(L)' 'MIKARITVTLKNGVLDPQGKAIEHALSGLGFDGVGAVRQGKVFDVELAESDKAKAEADLKAMCDKLLANTVIENYAVEIA' A
#
# COMPACT_ATOMS: atom_id res chain seq x y z
N MET A 1 15.54 1.02 17.32
CA MET A 1 15.27 1.38 15.91
C MET A 1 14.52 0.23 15.28
N ILE A 2 13.33 0.51 14.78
CA ILE A 2 12.45 -0.46 14.14
C ILE A 2 12.23 -0.01 12.70
N LYS A 3 12.27 -0.96 11.76
CA LYS A 3 11.96 -0.72 10.36
C LYS A 3 10.66 -1.40 10.03
N ALA A 4 9.83 -0.75 9.21
CA ALA A 4 8.57 -1.31 8.78
C ALA A 4 8.27 -0.97 7.33
N ARG A 5 7.55 -1.86 6.66
CA ARG A 5 6.94 -1.62 5.36
C ARG A 5 5.43 -1.54 5.53
N ILE A 6 4.83 -0.50 4.96
CA ILE A 6 3.39 -0.30 4.92
C ILE A 6 2.95 -0.40 3.48
N THR A 7 2.04 -1.32 3.18
CA THR A 7 1.44 -1.48 1.85
C THR A 7 0.00 -1.01 1.90
N VAL A 8 -0.37 -0.04 1.06
CA VAL A 8 -1.73 0.51 0.95
C VAL A 8 -2.32 0.15 -0.41
N THR A 9 -3.52 -0.42 -0.40
CA THR A 9 -4.22 -0.91 -1.62
C THR A 9 -5.66 -0.46 -1.63
N LEU A 10 -6.23 -0.21 -2.80
CA LEU A 10 -7.66 0.06 -2.93
C LEU A 10 -8.49 -1.18 -2.55
N LYS A 11 -9.56 -0.99 -1.78
CA LYS A 11 -10.52 -2.04 -1.41
C LYS A 11 -11.13 -2.71 -2.64
N ASN A 12 -11.58 -3.95 -2.45
CA ASN A 12 -12.33 -4.67 -3.47
C ASN A 12 -13.59 -3.89 -3.87
N GLY A 13 -13.86 -3.82 -5.17
CA GLY A 13 -14.98 -3.04 -5.72
C GLY A 13 -14.70 -1.56 -5.91
N VAL A 14 -13.61 -1.00 -5.36
CA VAL A 14 -13.20 0.37 -5.66
C VAL A 14 -12.50 0.39 -7.02
N LEU A 15 -13.00 1.26 -7.89
CA LEU A 15 -12.44 1.49 -9.23
C LEU A 15 -11.01 2.04 -9.11
N ASP A 16 -10.11 1.47 -9.91
CA ASP A 16 -8.72 1.90 -10.02
C ASP A 16 -8.42 2.38 -11.45
N PRO A 17 -8.64 3.67 -11.76
CA PRO A 17 -8.34 4.21 -13.09
C PRO A 17 -6.86 4.14 -13.45
N GLN A 18 -5.97 4.22 -12.45
CA GLN A 18 -4.53 4.19 -12.68
C GLN A 18 -4.06 2.79 -13.03
N GLY A 19 -4.50 1.78 -12.28
CA GLY A 19 -4.26 0.37 -12.59
C GLY A 19 -4.74 0.03 -14.00
N LYS A 20 -5.94 0.50 -14.40
CA LYS A 20 -6.45 0.29 -15.76
C LYS A 20 -5.63 0.97 -16.86
N ALA A 21 -5.16 2.19 -16.62
CA ALA A 21 -4.27 2.87 -17.56
C ALA A 21 -2.94 2.11 -17.76
N ILE A 22 -2.39 1.57 -16.67
CA ILE A 22 -1.15 0.77 -16.71
C ILE A 22 -1.38 -0.56 -17.45
N GLU A 23 -2.48 -1.26 -17.16
CA GLU A 23 -2.88 -2.50 -17.86
C GLU A 23 -2.94 -2.29 -19.38
N HIS A 24 -3.62 -1.22 -19.82
CA HIS A 24 -3.68 -0.86 -21.25
C HIS A 24 -2.29 -0.54 -21.84
N ALA A 25 -1.47 0.21 -21.12
CA ALA A 25 -0.12 0.53 -21.56
C ALA A 25 0.74 -0.73 -21.73
N LEU A 26 0.64 -1.71 -20.81
CA LEU A 26 1.35 -2.97 -20.89
C LEU A 26 0.92 -3.81 -22.11
N SER A 27 -0.38 -3.86 -22.41
CA SER A 27 -0.86 -4.51 -23.65
C SER A 27 -0.29 -3.84 -24.90
N GLY A 28 -0.28 -2.50 -24.95
CA GLY A 28 0.34 -1.76 -26.06
C GLY A 28 1.85 -2.01 -26.24
N LEU A 29 2.54 -2.47 -25.20
CA LEU A 29 3.95 -2.87 -25.22
C LEU A 29 4.15 -4.37 -25.53
N GLY A 30 3.09 -5.13 -25.79
CA GLY A 30 3.14 -6.56 -26.15
C GLY A 30 3.08 -7.53 -24.97
N PHE A 31 2.70 -7.09 -23.76
CA PHE A 31 2.55 -7.96 -22.58
C PHE A 31 1.12 -8.53 -22.47
N ASP A 32 0.67 -9.30 -23.47
CA ASP A 32 -0.72 -9.76 -23.60
C ASP A 32 -1.20 -10.77 -22.52
N GLY A 33 -0.29 -11.24 -21.65
CA GLY A 33 -0.62 -12.13 -20.53
C GLY A 33 -1.04 -11.43 -19.24
N VAL A 34 -1.03 -10.09 -19.19
CA VAL A 34 -1.40 -9.33 -17.99
C VAL A 34 -2.92 -9.26 -17.85
N GLY A 35 -3.47 -10.00 -16.89
CA GLY A 35 -4.92 -10.05 -16.68
C GLY A 35 -5.53 -8.84 -15.96
N ALA A 36 -4.83 -8.27 -14.98
CA ALA A 36 -5.25 -7.07 -14.28
C ALA A 36 -4.07 -6.39 -13.56
N VAL A 37 -4.09 -5.07 -13.50
CA VAL A 37 -3.16 -4.28 -12.67
C VAL A 37 -3.94 -3.49 -11.63
N ARG A 38 -3.42 -3.49 -10.39
CA ARG A 38 -3.87 -2.58 -9.33
C ARG A 38 -2.71 -1.73 -8.87
N GLN A 39 -2.94 -0.43 -8.76
CA GLN A 39 -2.00 0.53 -8.23
C GLN A 39 -2.25 0.73 -6.73
N GLY A 40 -1.16 0.82 -5.98
CA GLY A 40 -1.16 1.05 -4.54
C GLY A 40 0.08 1.84 -4.11
N LYS A 41 0.21 2.06 -2.81
CA LYS A 41 1.33 2.80 -2.22
C LYS A 41 2.15 1.86 -1.34
N VAL A 42 3.46 2.09 -1.28
CA VAL A 42 4.35 1.42 -0.33
C VAL A 42 5.13 2.50 0.41
N PHE A 43 5.20 2.39 1.73
CA PHE A 43 6.00 3.26 2.59
C PHE A 43 6.99 2.40 3.38
N ASP A 44 8.28 2.68 3.23
CA ASP A 44 9.31 2.16 4.11
C ASP A 44 9.57 3.19 5.22
N VAL A 45 9.35 2.80 6.47
CA VAL A 45 9.37 3.67 7.64
C VAL A 45 10.45 3.19 8.61
N GLU A 46 11.24 4.13 9.12
CA GLU A 46 12.21 3.89 10.19
C GLU A 46 11.78 4.67 11.44
N LEU A 47 11.64 3.97 12.56
CA LEU A 47 11.28 4.52 13.85
C LEU A 47 12.49 4.43 14.78
N ALA A 48 12.80 5.50 15.51
CA ALA A 48 13.80 5.47 16.57
C ALA A 48 13.41 4.54 17.74
N GLU A 49 12.12 4.22 17.84
CA GLU A 49 11.53 3.32 18.83
C GLU A 49 12.20 1.94 18.87
N SER A 50 12.17 1.31 20.05
CA SER A 50 12.72 -0.02 20.32
C SER A 50 11.68 -0.97 20.90
N ASP A 51 10.59 -0.46 21.46
CA ASP A 51 9.44 -1.27 21.86
C ASP A 51 8.58 -1.61 20.64
N LYS A 52 8.49 -2.90 20.34
CA LYS A 52 7.73 -3.41 19.19
C LYS A 52 6.23 -3.10 19.29
N ALA A 53 5.61 -3.26 20.45
CA ALA A 53 4.18 -3.03 20.61
C ALA A 53 3.83 -1.55 20.43
N LYS A 54 4.69 -0.67 20.95
CA LYS A 54 4.54 0.78 20.75
C LYS A 54 4.74 1.18 19.30
N ALA A 55 5.75 0.62 18.62
CA ALA A 55 5.96 0.86 17.20
C ALA A 55 4.78 0.39 16.34
N GLU A 56 4.21 -0.79 16.63
CA GLU A 56 3.00 -1.28 15.96
C GLU A 56 1.82 -0.31 16.11
N ALA A 57 1.59 0.20 17.33
CA ALA A 57 0.53 1.16 17.61
C ALA A 57 0.75 2.49 16.84
N ASP A 58 1.98 3.00 16.82
CA ASP A 58 2.33 4.22 16.11
C ASP A 58 2.18 4.06 14.59
N LEU A 59 2.68 2.97 14.01
CA LEU A 59 2.53 2.67 12.57
C LEU A 59 1.06 2.56 12.17
N LYS A 60 0.24 1.89 13.00
CA LYS A 60 -1.20 1.81 12.77
C LYS A 60 -1.85 3.19 12.81
N ALA A 61 -1.50 4.01 13.79
CA ALA A 61 -2.02 5.37 13.91
C ALA A 61 -1.62 6.26 12.71
N MET A 62 -0.40 6.10 12.19
CA MET A 62 0.04 6.79 10.97
C MET A 62 -0.80 6.39 9.76
N CYS A 63 -1.11 5.09 9.62
CA CYS A 63 -1.97 4.60 8.55
C CYS A 63 -3.39 5.18 8.64
N ASP A 64 -4.00 5.11 9.82
CA ASP A 64 -5.39 5.57 10.03
C ASP A 64 -5.53 7.09 9.86
N LYS A 65 -4.50 7.87 10.20
CA LYS A 65 -4.56 9.34 10.20
C LYS A 65 -4.10 9.98 8.90
N LEU A 66 -3.24 9.32 8.13
CA LEU A 66 -2.57 9.96 6.99
C LEU A 66 -2.32 9.03 5.81
N LEU A 67 -1.68 7.88 6.03
CA LEU A 67 -1.10 7.12 4.91
C LEU A 67 -2.16 6.38 4.09
N ALA A 68 -3.30 6.05 4.69
CA ALA A 68 -4.42 5.38 4.03
C ALA A 68 -5.72 6.16 4.22
N ASN A 69 -6.48 6.32 3.13
CA ASN A 69 -7.88 6.68 3.20
C ASN A 69 -8.71 5.42 3.50
N THR A 70 -8.93 5.13 4.78
CA THR A 70 -9.58 3.90 5.25
C THR A 70 -11.03 3.70 4.77
N VAL A 71 -11.66 4.70 4.14
CA VAL A 71 -12.95 4.54 3.46
C VAL A 71 -12.79 3.63 2.24
N ILE A 72 -11.79 3.90 1.41
CA ILE A 72 -11.60 3.27 0.08
C ILE A 72 -10.33 2.43 -0.05
N GLU A 73 -9.40 2.51 0.91
CA GLU A 73 -8.13 1.79 0.94
C GLU A 73 -8.07 0.84 2.14
N ASN A 74 -7.35 -0.27 1.96
CA ASN A 74 -6.83 -1.16 2.99
C ASN A 74 -5.34 -0.91 3.17
N TYR A 75 -4.78 -1.25 4.33
CA TYR A 75 -3.33 -1.28 4.52
C TYR A 75 -2.87 -2.52 5.28
N ALA A 76 -1.61 -2.90 5.07
CA ALA A 76 -0.90 -3.92 5.84
C ALA A 76 0.43 -3.32 6.33
N VAL A 77 0.81 -3.66 7.56
CA VAL A 77 2.06 -3.23 8.19
C VAL A 77 2.91 -4.46 8.46
N GLU A 78 4.15 -4.44 7.97
CA GLU A 78 5.14 -5.49 8.16
C GLU A 78 6.35 -4.89 8.87
N ILE A 79 6.61 -5.31 10.11
CA ILE A 79 7.80 -4.90 10.86
C ILE A 79 8.94 -5.87 10.55
N ALA A 80 10.11 -5.33 10.22
CA ALA A 80 11.35 -6.06 9.96
C ALA A 80 12.15 -6.32 11.23
#